data_AF-A0A9Q0JDQ7-F1
#
_entry.id   AF-A0A9Q0JDQ7-F1
#
_cell.length_a   1.000
_cell.length_b   1.000
_cell.length_c   1.000
_cell.angle_alpha   90.00
_cell.angle_beta   90.00
_cell.angle_gamma   90.00
#
_symmetry.space_group_name_H-M   'P 1'
#
loop_
_entity.id
_entity.type
_entity.pdbx_description
1 polymer ?
#
loop_
_entity_poly.entity_id
_entity_poly.type
_entity_poly.pdbx_seq_one_letter_code
_entity_poly.pdbx_strand_id
1 'polypeptide(L)'
;PAIGIDLGTDFSCVGVWRHGRVEIIANELGNYTMPSYVSFTDTERLIGFAAEMQVKRNPTNIVFDFKRLIGRRFSNPLVVLNP
;
A
#
# COMPACT_ATOMS: atom_id res chain seq x y z
N PRO A 1 13.80 -1.88 -18.80
CA PRO A 1 13.35 -3.09 -18.06
C PRO A 1 11.82 -3.07 -17.97
N ALA A 2 11.14 -4.21 -18.11
CA ALA A 2 9.71 -4.27 -17.84
C ALA A 2 9.50 -4.49 -16.34
N ILE A 3 8.67 -3.65 -15.72
CA ILE A 3 8.34 -3.72 -14.28
C ILE A 3 6.87 -4.08 -14.15
N GLY A 4 6.60 -5.13 -13.37
CA GLY A 4 5.26 -5.50 -12.93
C GLY A 4 5.06 -5.04 -11.49
N ILE A 5 3.98 -4.32 -11.22
CA ILE A 5 3.61 -3.90 -9.87
C ILE A 5 2.25 -4.51 -9.57
N ASP A 6 2.18 -5.37 -8.55
CA ASP A 6 0.92 -5.74 -7.94
C ASP A 6 0.61 -4.73 -6.84
N LEU A 7 -0.43 -3.94 -7.05
CA LEU A 7 -0.96 -3.01 -6.05
C LEU A 7 -2.10 -3.70 -5.31
N GLY A 8 -1.80 -4.57 -4.34
CA GLY A 8 -2.82 -5.29 -3.57
C GLY A 8 -3.47 -4.44 -2.49
N THR A 9 -4.59 -4.93 -1.94
CA THR A 9 -5.36 -4.21 -0.91
C THR A 9 -4.57 -4.02 0.38
N ASP A 10 -3.95 -5.10 0.87
CA ASP A 10 -3.18 -5.11 2.11
C ASP A 10 -1.67 -5.04 1.88
N PHE A 11 -1.18 -5.73 0.84
CA PHE A 11 0.22 -5.77 0.46
C PHE A 11 0.39 -5.56 -1.04
N SER A 12 1.50 -4.93 -1.40
CA SER A 12 1.94 -4.73 -2.78
C SER A 12 3.28 -5.43 -3.01
N CYS A 13 3.55 -5.80 -4.26
CA CYS A 13 4.84 -6.40 -4.65
C CYS A 13 5.31 -5.82 -5.99
N VAL A 14 6.62 -5.92 -6.25
CA VAL A 14 7.21 -5.46 -7.51
C VAL A 14 8.17 -6.50 -8.06
N GLY A 15 8.01 -6.79 -9.35
CA GLY A 15 8.86 -7.69 -10.11
C GLY A 15 9.45 -7.01 -11.33
N VAL A 16 10.64 -7.46 -11.75
CA VAL A 16 11.32 -7.01 -12.96
C VAL A 16 11.57 -8.19 -13.90
N TRP A 17 11.29 -8.02 -15.19
CA TRP A 17 11.73 -8.97 -16.21
C TRP A 17 13.20 -8.68 -16.57
N ARG A 18 14.10 -9.60 -16.22
CA ARG A 18 15.53 -9.54 -16.58
C ARG A 18 16.12 -10.94 -16.67
N HIS A 19 17.18 -11.11 -17.46
CA HIS A 19 17.84 -12.41 -17.67
C HIS A 19 16.89 -13.54 -18.11
N GLY A 20 15.88 -13.21 -18.93
CA GLY A 20 14.91 -14.19 -19.44
C GLY A 20 13.92 -14.74 -18.40
N ARG A 21 13.79 -14.12 -17.23
CA ARG A 21 12.85 -14.51 -16.17
C ARG A 21 12.29 -13.30 -15.42
N VAL A 22 11.27 -13.54 -14.61
CA VAL A 22 10.79 -12.57 -13.60
C VAL A 22 11.63 -12.72 -12.34
N GLU A 23 12.07 -11.60 -11.78
CA GLU A 23 12.68 -11.54 -10.45
C GLU A 23 11.86 -10.61 -9.55
N ILE A 24 11.44 -11.11 -8.38
CA ILE A 24 10.74 -10.31 -7.37
C ILE A 24 11.77 -9.50 -6.58
N ILE A 25 11.50 -8.22 -6.39
CA ILE A 25 12.41 -7.30 -5.73
C ILE A 25 12.07 -7.24 -4.25
N ALA A 26 13.04 -7.56 -3.40
CA ALA A 26 12.93 -7.33 -1.96
C ALA A 26 13.11 -5.84 -1.64
N ASN A 27 12.42 -5.36 -0.60
CA ASN A 27 12.66 -4.04 -0.03
C ASN A 27 13.97 -4.00 0.78
N GLU A 28 14.29 -2.83 1.34
CA GLU A 28 15.49 -2.60 2.17
C GLU A 28 15.60 -3.48 3.42
N LEU A 29 14.49 -4.09 3.86
CA LEU A 29 14.42 -5.00 5.01
C LEU A 29 14.45 -6.48 4.59
N GLY A 30 14.57 -6.79 3.29
CA GLY A 30 14.56 -8.15 2.77
C GLY A 30 13.17 -8.75 2.54
N ASN A 31 12.10 -7.97 2.70
CA ASN A 31 10.73 -8.43 2.44
C ASN A 31 10.36 -8.27 0.96
N TYR A 32 9.75 -9.29 0.36
CA TYR A 32 9.30 -9.27 -1.04
C TYR A 32 7.94 -8.59 -1.26
N THR A 33 7.28 -8.20 -0.17
CA THR A 33 6.03 -7.45 -0.18
C THR A 33 6.16 -6.24 0.74
N MET A 34 5.37 -5.21 0.45
CA MET A 34 5.24 -4.00 1.25
C MET A 34 3.78 -3.80 1.65
N PRO A 35 3.45 -3.45 2.90
CA PRO A 35 2.11 -3.05 3.27
C PRO A 35 1.60 -1.91 2.36
N SER A 36 0.36 -1.99 1.90
CA SER A 36 -0.31 -0.96 1.11
C SER A 36 -0.83 0.17 2.02
N TYR A 37 0.08 0.74 2.83
CA TYR A 37 -0.21 1.73 3.86
C TYR A 37 0.52 3.03 3.56
N VAL A 38 -0.15 4.16 3.81
CA VAL A 38 0.43 5.50 3.75
C VAL A 38 0.03 6.27 5.00
N SER A 39 0.99 6.78 5.78
CA SER A 39 0.71 7.64 6.93
C SER A 39 1.31 9.03 6.70
N PHE A 40 0.58 10.05 7.12
CA PHE A 40 0.99 11.44 7.05
C PHE A 40 1.31 11.95 8.46
N THR A 41 2.49 12.53 8.61
CA THR A 41 2.92 13.27 9.80
C THR A 41 3.01 14.75 9.44
N ASP A 42 3.33 15.60 10.42
CA ASP A 42 3.51 17.04 10.16
C ASP A 42 4.69 17.35 9.23
N THR A 43 5.66 16.43 9.14
CA THR A 43 6.93 16.66 8.42
C THR A 43 7.11 15.76 7.21
N GLU A 44 6.48 14.59 7.18
CA GLU A 44 6.75 13.60 6.14
C GLU A 44 5.55 12.69 5.84
N ARG A 45 5.68 11.94 4.75
CA ARG A 45 4.77 10.87 4.37
C ARG A 45 5.50 9.54 4.49
N LEU A 46 5.05 8.72 5.43
CA LEU A 46 5.53 7.36 5.65
C LEU A 46 4.77 6.39 4.73
N ILE A 47 5.45 5.35 4.23
CA ILE A 47 4.90 4.37 3.29
C ILE A 47 5.31 2.96 3.75
N GLY A 48 4.43 1.97 3.56
CA GLY A 48 4.76 0.57 3.84
C GLY A 48 4.84 0.27 5.33
N PHE A 49 5.83 -0.53 5.73
CA PHE A 49 6.02 -0.93 7.13
C PHE A 49 6.14 0.27 8.09
N ALA A 50 6.82 1.34 7.68
CA ALA A 50 6.93 2.55 8.50
C ALA A 50 5.56 3.21 8.77
N ALA A 51 4.66 3.19 7.78
CA ALA A 51 3.29 3.67 7.95
C ALA A 51 2.46 2.72 8.82
N GLU A 52 2.54 1.41 8.59
CA GLU A 52 1.83 0.39 9.37
C GLU A 52 2.12 0.50 10.88
N MET A 53 3.37 0.80 11.25
CA MET A 53 3.75 1.03 12.65
C MET A 53 3.01 2.22 13.32
N GLN A 54 2.42 3.13 12.52
CA GLN A 54 1.66 4.27 13.03
C GLN A 54 0.19 3.96 13.32
N VAL A 55 -0.35 2.80 12.93
CA VAL A 55 -1.80 2.49 13.06
C VAL A 55 -2.35 2.77 14.45
N LYS A 56 -1.58 2.46 15.51
CA LYS A 56 -2.01 2.69 16.91
C LYS A 56 -1.71 4.10 17.44
N ARG A 57 -0.73 4.80 16.86
CA ARG A 57 -0.20 6.09 17.38
C ARG A 57 -0.78 7.30 16.66
N ASN A 58 -1.10 7.15 15.37
CA ASN A 58 -1.61 8.20 14.49
C ASN A 58 -2.79 7.64 13.64
N PRO A 59 -3.84 7.09 14.29
CA PRO A 59 -4.88 6.33 13.61
C PRO A 59 -5.73 7.17 12.63
N THR A 60 -5.79 8.49 12.80
CA THR A 60 -6.58 9.38 11.96
C THR A 60 -5.84 9.86 10.71
N ASN A 61 -4.50 9.80 10.69
CA ASN A 61 -3.69 10.27 9.56
C ASN A 61 -2.94 9.09 8.90
N ILE A 62 -3.62 7.96 8.77
CA ILE A 62 -3.15 6.79 8.05
C ILE A 62 -4.23 6.28 7.12
N VAL A 63 -3.82 5.88 5.92
CA VAL A 63 -4.68 5.38 4.85
C VAL A 63 -4.23 3.97 4.48
N PHE A 64 -5.15 3.03 4.54
CA PHE A 64 -5.04 1.65 4.09
C PHE A 64 -6.38 1.22 3.47
N ASP A 65 -6.46 0.01 2.91
CA ASP A 65 -7.67 -0.50 2.23
C ASP A 65 -8.14 0.36 1.02
N PHE A 66 -7.31 1.30 0.56
CA PHE A 66 -7.69 2.27 -0.46
C PHE A 66 -8.12 1.61 -1.79
N LYS A 67 -7.59 0.42 -2.10
CA LYS A 67 -8.00 -0.37 -3.28
C LYS A 67 -9.48 -0.73 -3.27
N ARG A 68 -10.09 -0.87 -2.09
CA ARG A 68 -11.53 -1.09 -1.95
C ARG A 68 -12.34 0.13 -2.37
N LEU A 69 -11.77 1.33 -2.28
CA LEU A 69 -12.43 2.61 -2.53
C LEU A 69 -12.15 3.18 -3.93
N ILE A 70 -11.00 2.84 -4.54
CA ILE A 70 -10.63 3.32 -5.88
C ILE A 70 -11.76 3.10 -6.89
N GLY A 71 -12.10 4.14 -7.65
CA GLY A 71 -13.11 4.10 -8.70
C GLY A 71 -14.56 4.07 -8.20
N ARG A 72 -14.80 4.03 -6.89
CA ARG A 72 -16.15 4.11 -6.32
C ARG A 72 -16.56 5.56 -6.08
N ARG A 73 -17.85 5.84 -6.25
CA ARG A 73 -18.47 7.10 -5.82
C ARG A 73 -18.61 7.10 -4.30
N PHE A 74 -18.57 8.29 -3.69
CA PHE A 74 -18.81 8.43 -2.26
C PHE A 74 -20.18 7.91 -1.84
N SER A 75 -21.19 8.05 -2.70
CA SER A 75 -22.54 7.52 -2.48
C SER A 75 -22.68 5.99 -2.61
N ASN A 76 -21.58 5.26 -2.86
CA ASN A 76 -21.62 3.81 -2.95
C ASN A 76 -21.83 3.20 -1.56
N PRO A 77 -22.79 2.27 -1.36
CA PRO A 77 -23.10 1.70 -0.05
C PRO A 77 -21.94 0.89 0.56
N LEU A 78 -20.94 0.50 -0.24
CA LEU A 78 -19.71 -0.14 0.26
C LEU A 78 -18.62 0.86 0.70
N VAL A 79 -18.82 2.16 0.46
CA VAL A 79 -17.90 3.24 0.85
C VAL A 79 -18.41 3.97 2.09
N VAL A 80 -19.73 4.18 2.19
CA VAL A 80 -20.33 4.82 3.36
C VAL A 80 -20.41 3.80 4.49
N LEU A 81 -19.76 4.10 5.62
CA LEU A 81 -20.05 3.38 6.86
C LEU A 81 -21.49 3.73 7.22
N ASN A 82 -22.40 2.74 7.16
CA ASN A 82 -23.75 2.93 7.66
C ASN A 82 -23.64 3.33 9.15
N PRO A 83 -24.29 4.44 9.56
CA PRO A 83 -24.21 4.96 10.92
C PRO A 83 -24.71 3.98 11.97
#